data_AF-A0A267EAF7-F1
#
_entry.id   AF-A0A267EAF7-F1
#
_cell.length_a   1.000
_cell.length_b   1.000
_cell.length_c   1.000
_cell.angle_alpha   90.00
_cell.angle_beta   90.00
_cell.angle_gamma   90.00
#
_symmetry.space_group_name_H-M   'P 1'
#
loop_
_entity.id
_entity.type
_entity.pdbx_description
1 polymer ?
#
loop_
_entity_poly.entity_id
_entity_poly.type
_entity_poly.pdbx_seq_one_letter_code
_entity_poly.pdbx_strand_id
1 'polypeptide(L)'
;MTDVEDKQENKEAKVLTDVSLINLSRAVKQGDLQLYMLLNIPTVEIIRLKFKNDEQQQTETGLSQKLLLYWKAMRNVAKEGELIRELEAALGDSGQQDIADIVSQRHQINQEIVPELFVSA
;
A
#
# COMPACT_ATOMS: atom_id res chain seq x y z
N MET A 1 24.39 -38.30 8.41
CA MET A 1 23.63 -37.35 9.23
C MET A 1 24.16 -35.98 8.90
N THR A 2 23.24 -35.09 8.50
CA THR A 2 23.33 -33.61 8.53
C THR A 2 24.45 -32.97 7.68
N ASP A 3 24.20 -32.01 6.79
CA ASP A 3 23.19 -30.97 6.76
C ASP A 3 22.76 -30.68 5.32
N VAL A 4 21.46 -30.82 5.04
CA VAL A 4 20.84 -30.15 3.89
C VAL A 4 20.62 -28.73 4.37
N GLU A 5 21.54 -27.83 4.04
CA GLU A 5 21.30 -26.39 4.17
C GLU A 5 20.08 -26.08 3.30
N ASP A 6 18.94 -25.95 3.98
CA ASP A 6 17.70 -25.42 3.42
C ASP A 6 18.03 -24.00 2.96
N LYS A 7 18.38 -23.85 1.68
CA LYS A 7 18.34 -22.56 1.01
C LYS A 7 16.89 -22.12 1.10
N GLN A 8 16.59 -21.29 2.11
CA GLN A 8 15.38 -20.51 2.15
C GLN A 8 15.37 -19.66 0.89
N GLU A 9 14.79 -20.20 -0.17
CA GLU A 9 14.37 -19.43 -1.33
C GLU A 9 13.59 -18.25 -0.76
N ASN A 10 14.14 -17.08 -0.99
CA ASN A 10 13.62 -15.79 -0.57
C ASN A 10 12.22 -15.69 -1.17
N LYS A 11 11.20 -16.20 -0.47
CA LYS A 11 9.80 -16.06 -0.87
C LYS A 11 9.54 -14.57 -0.80
N GLU A 12 9.65 -13.91 -1.96
CA GLU A 12 9.22 -12.53 -2.13
C GLU A 12 7.89 -12.39 -1.40
N ALA A 13 7.89 -11.49 -0.43
CA ALA A 13 6.71 -11.25 0.36
C ALA A 13 5.59 -10.81 -0.62
N LYS A 14 4.39 -11.39 -0.46
CA LYS A 14 3.29 -11.24 -1.40
C LYS A 14 2.31 -10.14 -0.97
N VAL A 15 2.74 -9.24 -0.11
CA VAL A 15 1.81 -8.32 0.59
C VAL A 15 1.63 -7.04 -0.19
N LEU A 16 2.67 -6.55 -0.88
CA LEU A 16 2.57 -5.35 -1.72
C LEU A 16 2.41 -5.69 -3.21
N THR A 17 1.64 -6.73 -3.55
CA THR A 17 1.22 -6.95 -4.94
C THR A 17 0.37 -5.78 -5.44
N ASP A 18 0.30 -5.59 -6.77
CA ASP A 18 -0.57 -4.56 -7.35
C ASP A 18 -2.04 -4.80 -6.98
N VAL A 19 -2.44 -6.07 -6.90
CA VAL A 19 -3.76 -6.50 -6.42
C VAL A 19 -3.99 -6.07 -4.96
N SER A 20 -3.01 -6.30 -4.08
CA SER A 20 -3.09 -5.85 -2.67
C SER A 20 -3.26 -4.34 -2.55
N LEU A 21 -2.51 -3.56 -3.34
CA LEU A 21 -2.63 -2.10 -3.34
C LEU A 21 -3.97 -1.63 -3.90
N ILE A 22 -4.49 -2.31 -4.92
CA ILE A 22 -5.83 -2.06 -5.46
C ILE A 22 -6.90 -2.39 -4.41
N ASN A 23 -6.73 -3.45 -3.62
CA ASN A 23 -7.66 -3.77 -2.54
C ASN A 23 -7.59 -2.74 -1.40
N LEU A 24 -6.38 -2.38 -0.98
CA LEU A 24 -6.12 -1.35 0.03
C LEU A 24 -6.71 0.01 -0.37
N SER A 25 -6.59 0.42 -1.63
CA SER A 25 -7.12 1.69 -2.14
C SER A 25 -8.62 1.91 -1.92
N ARG A 26 -9.39 0.82 -1.75
CA ARG A 26 -10.83 0.86 -1.49
C ARG A 26 -11.15 1.05 -0.02
N ALA A 27 -10.23 0.65 0.85
CA ALA A 27 -10.36 0.71 2.30
C ALA A 27 -9.91 2.05 2.87
N VAL A 28 -8.89 2.66 2.27
CA VAL A 28 -8.38 3.95 2.75
C VAL A 28 -9.44 5.05 2.67
N LYS A 29 -9.32 6.04 3.54
CA LYS A 29 -10.19 7.21 3.60
C LYS A 29 -10.17 7.97 2.28
N GLN A 30 -11.31 7.96 1.59
CA GLN A 30 -11.46 8.55 0.26
C GLN A 30 -11.44 10.08 0.33
N GLY A 31 -10.82 10.72 -0.67
CA GLY A 31 -10.72 12.18 -0.78
C GLY A 31 -9.73 12.86 0.18
N ASP A 32 -9.17 12.12 1.14
CA ASP A 32 -8.12 12.62 2.03
C ASP A 32 -6.74 12.35 1.41
N LEU A 33 -5.99 13.42 1.14
CA LEU A 33 -4.68 13.34 0.49
C LEU A 33 -3.52 13.23 1.50
N GLN A 34 -3.79 13.30 2.80
CA GLN A 34 -2.76 13.28 3.84
C GLN A 34 -1.91 12.02 3.80
N LEU A 35 -2.53 10.85 3.62
CA LEU A 35 -1.84 9.57 3.49
C LEU A 35 -0.75 9.63 2.42
N TYR A 36 -1.08 10.16 1.23
CA TYR A 36 -0.16 10.19 0.10
C TYR A 36 0.99 11.18 0.29
N MET A 37 0.75 12.27 1.02
CA MET A 37 1.83 13.18 1.43
C MET A 37 2.78 12.52 2.45
N LEU A 38 2.25 11.77 3.41
CA LEU A 38 3.04 11.02 4.40
C LEU A 38 3.83 9.87 3.76
N LEU A 39 3.31 9.27 2.69
CA LEU A 39 4.03 8.34 1.81
C LEU A 39 5.11 9.03 0.96
N ASN A 40 5.42 10.31 1.22
CA ASN A 40 6.43 11.10 0.51
C ASN A 40 6.22 11.10 -1.02
N ILE A 41 4.97 11.07 -1.48
CA ILE A 41 4.66 11.38 -2.88
C ILE A 41 4.77 12.91 -3.03
N PRO A 42 5.55 13.44 -3.99
CA PRO A 42 5.65 14.87 -4.21
C PRO A 42 4.27 15.50 -4.41
N THR A 43 3.97 16.59 -3.71
CA THR A 43 2.64 17.25 -3.77
C THR A 43 2.23 17.62 -5.19
N VAL A 44 3.19 18.07 -6.02
CA VAL A 44 2.95 18.38 -7.44
C VAL A 44 2.44 17.15 -8.20
N GLU A 45 2.95 15.96 -7.88
CA GLU A 45 2.52 14.69 -8.50
C GLU A 45 1.16 14.25 -8.00
N ILE A 46 0.87 14.42 -6.70
CA ILE A 46 -0.47 14.17 -6.15
C ILE A 46 -1.52 15.03 -6.87
N ILE A 47 -1.26 16.33 -7.00
CA ILE A 47 -2.17 17.27 -7.65
C ILE A 47 -2.31 16.97 -9.14
N ARG A 48 -1.21 16.65 -9.84
CA ARG A 48 -1.24 16.25 -11.26
C ARG A 48 -2.12 15.02 -11.47
N LEU A 49 -1.96 13.99 -10.63
CA LEU A 49 -2.75 12.77 -10.72
C LEU A 49 -4.22 13.02 -10.37
N LYS A 50 -4.50 13.91 -9.40
CA LYS A 50 -5.86 14.35 -9.08
C LYS A 50 -6.53 15.04 -10.28
N PHE A 51 -5.89 16.03 -10.90
CA PHE A 51 -6.45 16.71 -12.07
C PHE A 51 -6.77 15.73 -13.20
N LYS A 52 -5.83 14.83 -13.52
CA LYS A 52 -6.05 13.79 -14.55
C LYS A 52 -7.20 12.85 -14.18
N ASN A 53 -7.35 12.53 -12.89
CA ASN A 53 -8.46 11.70 -12.41
C ASN A 53 -9.81 12.39 -12.61
N ASP A 54 -9.87 13.67 -12.27
CA ASP A 54 -11.07 14.51 -12.37
C ASP A 54 -11.46 14.73 -13.85
N GLU A 55 -10.50 15.00 -14.73
CA GLU A 55 -10.71 15.09 -16.19
C GLU A 55 -11.31 13.81 -16.78
N GLN A 56 -10.88 12.66 -16.27
CA GLN A 56 -11.37 11.35 -16.68
C GLN A 56 -12.68 10.95 -15.98
N GLN A 57 -13.23 11.81 -15.12
CA GLN A 57 -14.43 11.56 -14.31
C GLN A 57 -14.31 10.27 -13.50
N GLN A 58 -13.11 9.96 -13.02
CA GLN A 58 -12.85 8.78 -12.21
C GLN A 58 -13.15 9.05 -10.74
N THR A 59 -13.44 7.99 -10.00
CA THR A 59 -13.77 8.08 -8.57
C THR A 59 -12.53 8.41 -7.73
N GLU A 60 -12.74 8.84 -6.49
CA GLU A 60 -11.67 9.00 -5.49
C GLU A 60 -10.92 7.69 -5.21
N THR A 61 -11.59 6.56 -5.39
CA THR A 61 -10.96 5.23 -5.32
C THR A 61 -10.01 5.03 -6.48
N GLY A 62 -10.38 5.48 -7.69
CA GLY A 62 -9.49 5.49 -8.85
C GLY A 62 -8.25 6.34 -8.62
N LEU A 63 -8.39 7.50 -7.95
CA LEU A 63 -7.26 8.33 -7.55
C LEU A 63 -6.36 7.59 -6.54
N SER A 64 -6.96 7.00 -5.51
CA SER A 64 -6.27 6.24 -4.47
C SER A 64 -5.45 5.08 -5.04
N GLN A 65 -6.02 4.34 -6.00
CA GLN A 65 -5.31 3.28 -6.75
C GLN A 65 -4.08 3.82 -7.46
N LYS A 66 -4.24 4.90 -8.23
CA LYS A 66 -3.12 5.53 -8.96
C LYS A 66 -2.02 5.97 -8.02
N LEU A 67 -2.37 6.59 -6.90
CA LEU A 67 -1.40 7.12 -5.93
C LEU A 67 -0.62 6.00 -5.22
N LEU A 68 -1.28 4.93 -4.78
CA LEU A 68 -0.60 3.79 -4.16
C LEU A 68 0.31 3.04 -5.14
N LEU A 69 -0.15 2.82 -6.37
CA LEU A 69 0.69 2.19 -7.41
C LEU A 69 1.87 3.08 -7.81
N TYR A 70 1.65 4.40 -7.90
CA TYR A 70 2.71 5.37 -8.15
C TYR A 70 3.75 5.38 -7.03
N TRP A 71 3.31 5.39 -5.77
CA TRP A 71 4.18 5.32 -4.59
C TRP A 71 5.09 4.09 -4.61
N LYS A 72 4.54 2.91 -4.92
CA LYS A 72 5.32 1.67 -5.06
C LYS A 72 6.32 1.77 -6.21
N ALA A 73 5.90 2.30 -7.36
CA ALA A 73 6.77 2.45 -8.53
C ALA A 73 7.97 3.38 -8.27
N MET A 74 7.81 4.42 -7.43
CA MET A 74 8.92 5.30 -7.03
C MET A 74 10.01 4.59 -6.20
N ARG A 75 9.71 3.40 -5.65
CA ARG A 75 10.57 2.69 -4.68
C ARG A 75 11.01 1.33 -5.20
N ASN A 76 11.21 1.23 -6.52
CA ASN A 76 11.60 0.02 -7.22
C ASN A 76 12.88 -0.67 -6.71
N VAL A 77 13.71 0.00 -5.91
CA VAL A 77 14.93 -0.55 -5.30
C VAL A 77 14.81 -0.85 -3.79
N ALA A 78 13.71 -0.45 -3.15
CA ALA A 78 13.51 -0.64 -1.71
C ALA A 78 13.07 -2.07 -1.39
N LYS A 79 13.43 -2.56 -0.20
CA LYS A 79 12.99 -3.88 0.26
C LYS A 79 11.53 -3.82 0.68
N GLU A 80 10.75 -4.87 0.43
CA GLU A 80 9.32 -4.89 0.80
C GLU A 80 9.08 -4.59 2.29
N GLY A 81 9.93 -5.10 3.20
CA GLY A 81 9.80 -4.80 4.63
C GLY A 81 10.09 -3.33 5.01
N GLU A 82 10.78 -2.55 4.17
CA GLU A 82 10.91 -1.09 4.33
C GLU A 82 9.62 -0.40 3.85
N LEU A 83 9.10 -0.83 2.70
CA LEU A 83 7.85 -0.31 2.14
C LEU A 83 6.66 -0.52 3.07
N ILE A 84 6.57 -1.70 3.68
CA ILE A 84 5.52 -2.01 4.66
C ILE A 84 5.60 -1.09 5.87
N ARG A 85 6.80 -0.87 6.42
CA ARG A 85 6.97 0.04 7.56
C ARG A 85 6.62 1.49 7.22
N GLU A 86 6.99 1.97 6.02
CA GLU A 86 6.57 3.30 5.55
C GLU A 86 5.04 3.40 5.42
N LEU A 87 4.40 2.36 4.87
CA LEU A 87 2.95 2.33 4.67
C LEU A 87 2.18 2.27 5.99
N GLU A 88 2.60 1.40 6.92
CA GLU A 88 2.04 1.29 8.27
C GLU A 88 2.11 2.63 9.00
N ALA A 89 3.28 3.28 9.00
CA ALA A 89 3.47 4.57 9.64
C ALA A 89 2.57 5.65 9.04
N ALA A 90 2.52 5.75 7.70
CA ALA A 90 1.68 6.73 7.02
C ALA A 90 0.17 6.51 7.23
N LEU A 91 -0.27 5.25 7.32
CA LEU A 91 -1.65 4.91 7.66
C LEU A 91 -1.98 5.30 9.11
N GLY A 92 -1.11 4.97 10.07
CA GLY A 92 -1.27 5.38 11.48
C GLY A 92 -1.31 6.90 11.64
N ASP A 93 -0.34 7.61 11.05
CA ASP A 93 -0.22 9.07 11.13
C ASP A 93 -1.35 9.82 10.40
N SER A 94 -2.02 9.17 9.44
CA SER A 94 -3.24 9.69 8.79
C SER A 94 -4.53 9.32 9.54
N GLY A 95 -4.44 8.70 10.72
CA GLY A 95 -5.58 8.33 11.54
C GLY A 95 -6.30 7.06 11.10
N GLN A 96 -5.65 6.20 10.30
CA GLN A 96 -6.20 4.96 9.76
C GLN A 96 -5.54 3.73 10.40
N GLN A 97 -5.47 3.72 11.74
CA GLN A 97 -4.73 2.70 12.50
C GLN A 97 -5.24 1.28 12.24
N ASP A 98 -6.54 1.07 12.13
CA ASP A 98 -7.12 -0.27 11.88
C ASP A 98 -6.63 -0.85 10.54
N ILE A 99 -6.45 0.00 9.53
CA ILE A 99 -5.91 -0.40 8.23
C ILE A 99 -4.41 -0.69 8.34
N ALA A 100 -3.66 0.12 9.11
CA ALA A 100 -2.24 -0.11 9.36
C ALA A 100 -2.02 -1.48 10.04
N ASP A 101 -2.84 -1.82 11.03
CA ASP A 101 -2.76 -3.09 11.76
C ASP A 101 -3.05 -4.28 10.82
N ILE A 102 -4.01 -4.17 9.92
CA ILE A 102 -4.30 -5.18 8.90
C ILE A 102 -3.09 -5.41 7.97
N VAL A 103 -2.48 -4.32 7.48
CA VAL A 103 -1.28 -4.39 6.62
C VAL A 103 -0.15 -5.13 7.36
N SER A 104 0.06 -4.78 8.64
CA SER A 104 1.11 -5.40 9.46
C SER A 104 0.87 -6.89 9.69
N GLN A 105 -0.36 -7.26 10.06
CA GLN A 105 -0.74 -8.65 10.26
C GLN A 105 -0.54 -9.47 8.99
N ARG A 106 -0.94 -8.95 7.82
CA ARG A 106 -0.76 -9.64 6.54
C ARG A 106 0.71 -9.79 6.16
N HIS A 107 1.53 -8.80 6.44
CA HIS A 107 2.97 -8.89 6.26
C HIS A 107 3.60 -9.98 7.12
N GLN A 108 3.27 -10.03 8.41
CA GLN A 108 3.79 -11.03 9.36
C GLN A 108 3.51 -12.48 8.92
N ILE A 109 2.36 -12.73 8.30
CA ILE A 109 1.97 -14.07 7.83
C ILE A 109 2.24 -14.29 6.34
N ASN A 110 2.88 -13.34 5.65
CA ASN A 110 3.18 -13.34 4.21
C ASN A 110 1.96 -13.69 3.34
N GLN A 111 0.85 -12.98 3.55
CA GLN A 111 -0.39 -13.15 2.78
C GLN A 111 -0.79 -11.86 2.08
N GLU A 112 -1.48 -12.01 0.95
CA GLU A 112 -2.00 -10.90 0.16
C GLU A 112 -3.09 -10.12 0.92
N ILE A 113 -3.21 -8.83 0.63
CA ILE A 113 -4.31 -8.01 1.13
C ILE A 113 -5.53 -8.25 0.25
N VAL A 114 -6.59 -8.83 0.83
CA VAL A 114 -7.85 -9.15 0.15
C VAL A 114 -8.99 -8.25 0.66
N PRO A 115 -10.03 -7.96 -0.15
CA PRO A 115 -11.09 -7.02 0.21
C PRO A 115 -11.83 -7.36 1.51
N GLU A 116 -11.97 -8.66 1.81
CA GLU A 116 -12.71 -9.17 2.98
C GLU A 116 -12.12 -8.70 4.31
N LEU A 117 -10.86 -8.26 4.31
CA LEU A 117 -10.19 -7.72 5.48
C LEU A 117 -10.79 -6.42 6.01
N PHE A 118 -11.44 -5.65 5.12
CA PHE A 118 -11.86 -4.28 5.42
C PHE A 118 -13.38 -4.16 5.62
N VAL A 119 -14.09 -5.30 5.70
CA VAL A 119 -15.57 -5.31 5.83
C VAL A 119 -16.04 -4.81 7.20
N SER A 120 -15.13 -4.71 8.18
CA SER A 120 -15.42 -4.30 9.57
C SER A 120 -14.64 -3.06 10.03
N ALA A 121 -13.82 -2.47 9.15
CA ALA A 121 -12.93 -1.34 9.43
C ALA A 121 -13.58 -0.01 9.07
#